data_AF-A0A3C1FQ75-F1
#
_entry.id   AF-A0A3C1FQ75-F1
#
_cell.length_a   1.000
_cell.length_b   1.000
_cell.length_c   1.000
_cell.angle_alpha   90.00
_cell.angle_beta   90.00
_cell.angle_gamma   90.00
#
_symmetry.space_group_name_H-M   'P 1'
#
loop_
_entity.id
_entity.type
_entity.pdbx_description
1 polymer ?
#
loop_
_entity_poly.entity_id
_entity_poly.type
_entity_poly.pdbx_seq_one_letter_code
_entity_poly.pdbx_strand_id
1 'polypeptide(L)'
;DGHLLGILTNRDVRFAEDPNQPVSELMTKGDLVTVSEDIGLEEAKRLLHQHRIEKLLVVDDAYRCIGLITVKDIEKAQLHPNACKDQKGRLRVAAATTTGNDGFARMEALIDAEADLLVVDTAHGHNDGVLEQVRRIKRESNQIQVIAGNVAT
;
A
#
# COMPACT_ATOMS: atom_id res chain seq x y z
N ASP A 1 -6.49 -8.98 -19.68
CA ASP A 1 -7.39 -9.97 -19.06
C ASP A 1 -7.11 -10.30 -17.59
N GLY A 2 -5.98 -9.87 -16.99
CA GLY A 2 -5.79 -9.87 -15.52
C GLY A 2 -5.68 -11.25 -14.83
N HIS A 3 -5.75 -12.33 -15.60
CA HIS A 3 -5.73 -13.70 -15.11
C HIS A 3 -4.36 -14.07 -14.52
N LEU A 4 -4.35 -14.81 -13.41
CA LEU A 4 -3.11 -15.26 -12.76
C LEU A 4 -2.41 -16.32 -13.64
N LEU A 5 -1.16 -16.04 -14.05
CA LEU A 5 -0.36 -16.94 -14.91
C LEU A 5 0.78 -17.65 -14.17
N GLY A 6 1.23 -17.10 -13.04
CA GLY A 6 2.41 -17.59 -12.34
C GLY A 6 2.92 -16.63 -11.29
N ILE A 7 3.93 -17.08 -10.55
CA ILE A 7 4.70 -16.25 -9.62
C ILE A 7 6.18 -16.37 -9.92
N LEU A 8 6.87 -15.23 -9.92
CA LEU A 8 8.33 -15.16 -10.02
C LEU A 8 8.86 -14.61 -8.70
N THR A 9 9.83 -15.31 -8.13
CA THR A 9 10.48 -14.94 -6.87
C THR A 9 11.97 -14.78 -7.07
N ASN A 10 12.65 -14.21 -6.07
CA ASN A 10 14.11 -14.08 -6.11
C ASN A 10 14.83 -15.43 -6.26
N ARG A 11 14.22 -16.55 -5.83
CA ARG A 11 14.81 -17.89 -6.01
C ARG A 11 14.91 -18.27 -7.48
N ASP A 12 13.92 -17.88 -8.28
CA ASP A 12 13.77 -18.28 -9.67
C ASP A 12 14.73 -17.51 -10.59
N VAL A 13 15.06 -16.26 -10.23
CA VAL A 13 15.95 -15.39 -11.02
C VAL A 13 17.39 -15.35 -10.53
N ARG A 14 17.69 -15.92 -9.35
CA ARG A 14 19.02 -15.77 -8.70
C ARG A 14 20.20 -16.19 -9.59
N PHE A 15 19.97 -17.15 -10.48
CA PHE A 15 20.96 -17.70 -11.40
C PHE A 15 20.60 -17.46 -12.87
N ALA A 16 19.64 -16.57 -13.15
CA ALA A 16 19.32 -16.17 -14.50
C ALA A 16 20.44 -15.23 -15.00
N GLU A 17 21.09 -15.63 -16.10
CA GLU A 17 22.22 -14.89 -16.68
C GLU A 17 21.79 -13.97 -17.83
N ASP A 18 20.72 -14.33 -18.55
CA ASP A 18 20.19 -13.54 -19.66
C ASP A 18 19.08 -12.58 -19.18
N PRO A 19 19.31 -11.26 -19.19
CA PRO A 19 18.28 -10.28 -18.83
C PRO A 19 17.13 -10.20 -19.83
N ASN A 20 17.27 -10.77 -21.04
CA ASN A 20 16.21 -10.81 -22.05
C ASN A 20 15.36 -12.09 -21.96
N GLN A 21 15.69 -13.01 -21.06
CA GLN A 21 14.92 -14.23 -20.91
C GLN A 21 13.47 -13.90 -20.48
N PRO A 22 12.45 -14.43 -21.18
CA PRO A 22 11.07 -14.16 -20.83
C PRO A 22 10.73 -14.61 -19.40
N VAL A 23 10.00 -13.77 -18.65
CA VAL A 23 9.47 -14.11 -17.31
C VAL A 23 8.70 -15.42 -17.32
N SER A 24 7.98 -15.70 -18.41
CA SER A 24 7.23 -16.94 -18.60
C SER A 24 8.09 -18.20 -18.60
N GLU A 25 9.40 -18.12 -18.78
CA GLU A 25 10.29 -19.28 -18.72
C GLU A 25 10.83 -19.53 -17.31
N LEU A 26 10.90 -18.48 -16.49
CA LEU A 26 11.45 -18.53 -15.14
C LEU A 26 10.38 -18.66 -14.05
N MET A 27 9.17 -18.15 -14.29
CA MET A 27 8.11 -18.16 -13.29
C MET A 27 7.55 -19.56 -13.01
N THR A 28 7.14 -19.78 -11.77
CA THR A 28 6.34 -20.96 -11.41
C THR A 28 4.94 -20.81 -11.98
N LYS A 29 4.44 -21.81 -12.73
CA LYS A 29 3.09 -21.80 -13.37
C LYS A 29 2.15 -22.87 -12.82
N GLY A 30 2.67 -24.06 -12.52
CA GLY A 30 1.92 -25.17 -11.92
C GLY A 30 2.00 -25.14 -10.40
N ASP A 31 1.03 -25.76 -9.73
CA ASP A 31 0.98 -25.87 -8.26
C ASP A 31 0.95 -24.52 -7.51
N LEU A 32 0.39 -23.50 -8.14
CA LEU A 32 0.15 -22.21 -7.48
C LEU A 32 -0.89 -22.40 -6.38
N VAL A 33 -0.46 -22.18 -5.14
CA VAL A 33 -1.38 -22.15 -4.00
C VAL A 33 -2.07 -20.80 -3.98
N THR A 34 -3.38 -20.83 -4.18
CA THR A 34 -4.25 -19.66 -4.26
C THR A 34 -5.37 -19.75 -3.23
N VAL A 35 -5.89 -18.59 -2.82
CA VAL A 35 -6.97 -18.44 -1.85
C VAL A 35 -7.91 -17.30 -2.26
N SER A 36 -9.14 -17.30 -1.75
CA SER A 36 -10.07 -16.18 -1.95
C SER A 36 -9.76 -15.02 -1.00
N GLU A 37 -10.36 -13.85 -1.27
CA GLU A 37 -10.19 -12.66 -0.43
C GLU A 37 -10.69 -12.81 1.00
N ASP A 38 -11.62 -13.74 1.24
CA ASP A 38 -12.23 -13.97 2.56
C ASP A 38 -11.36 -14.80 3.52
N ILE A 39 -10.14 -15.16 3.12
CA ILE A 39 -9.29 -16.01 3.95
C ILE A 39 -8.88 -15.33 5.26
N GLY A 40 -9.12 -16.02 6.38
CA GLY A 40 -8.65 -15.58 7.69
C GLY A 40 -7.13 -15.74 7.86
N LEU A 41 -6.53 -14.88 8.69
CA LEU A 41 -5.08 -14.86 8.94
C LEU A 41 -4.52 -16.21 9.42
N GLU A 42 -5.22 -16.91 10.33
CA GLU A 42 -4.77 -18.21 10.85
C GLU A 42 -4.81 -19.31 9.78
N GLU A 43 -5.80 -19.26 8.89
CA GLU A 43 -5.90 -20.19 7.76
C GLU A 43 -4.79 -19.91 6.73
N ALA A 44 -4.52 -18.64 6.43
CA ALA A 44 -3.41 -18.25 5.56
C ALA A 44 -2.07 -18.75 6.12
N LYS A 45 -1.82 -18.61 7.43
CA LYS A 45 -0.62 -19.16 8.10
C LYS A 45 -0.53 -20.67 7.94
N ARG A 46 -1.65 -21.38 8.12
CA ARG A 46 -1.70 -22.84 7.97
C ARG A 46 -1.31 -23.26 6.56
N LEU A 47 -1.84 -22.59 5.53
CA LEU A 47 -1.53 -22.90 4.13
C LEU A 47 -0.07 -22.59 3.79
N LEU A 48 0.46 -21.44 4.21
CA LEU A 48 1.87 -21.09 4.03
C LEU A 48 2.79 -22.17 4.64
N HIS A 49 2.48 -22.63 5.86
CA HIS A 49 3.23 -23.69 6.53
C HIS A 49 3.07 -25.07 5.85
N GLN A 50 1.84 -25.46 5.53
CA GLN A 50 1.52 -26.74 4.90
C GLN A 50 2.23 -26.91 3.55
N HIS A 51 2.20 -25.85 2.72
CA HIS A 51 2.81 -25.86 1.39
C HIS A 51 4.30 -25.45 1.41
N ARG A 52 4.84 -25.05 2.57
CA ARG A 52 6.23 -24.59 2.75
C ARG A 52 6.60 -23.44 1.80
N ILE A 53 5.69 -22.50 1.64
CA ILE A 53 5.82 -21.32 0.78
C ILE A 53 5.79 -20.03 1.61
N GLU A 54 6.43 -18.98 1.10
CA GLU A 54 6.51 -17.68 1.79
C GLU A 54 5.45 -16.68 1.33
N LYS A 55 4.76 -16.97 0.23
CA LYS A 55 3.86 -16.08 -0.49
C LYS A 55 2.63 -16.86 -0.89
N LEU A 56 1.45 -16.33 -0.57
CA LEU A 56 0.15 -16.91 -0.86
C LEU A 56 -0.64 -15.96 -1.74
N LEU A 57 -1.04 -16.43 -2.91
CA LEU A 57 -1.71 -15.62 -3.94
C LEU A 57 -3.20 -15.52 -3.61
N VAL A 58 -3.74 -14.31 -3.63
CA VAL A 58 -5.18 -14.07 -3.42
C VAL A 58 -5.82 -13.81 -4.77
N VAL A 59 -6.87 -14.58 -5.09
CA VAL A 59 -7.58 -14.51 -6.37
C VAL A 59 -9.08 -14.24 -6.19
N ASP A 60 -9.69 -13.59 -7.19
CA ASP A 60 -11.14 -13.46 -7.29
C ASP A 60 -11.80 -14.69 -7.95
N ASP A 61 -13.13 -14.69 -8.07
CA ASP A 61 -13.92 -15.75 -8.71
C ASP A 61 -13.56 -15.96 -10.20
N ALA A 62 -12.99 -14.95 -10.86
CA ALA A 62 -12.53 -15.02 -12.24
C ALA A 62 -11.05 -15.43 -12.34
N TYR A 63 -10.45 -15.88 -11.22
CA TYR A 63 -9.06 -16.30 -11.08
C TYR A 63 -8.04 -15.20 -11.46
N ARG A 64 -8.39 -13.96 -11.17
CA ARG A 64 -7.50 -12.80 -11.32
C ARG A 64 -6.76 -12.57 -10.02
N CYS A 65 -5.48 -12.23 -10.10
CA CYS A 65 -4.68 -11.93 -8.92
C CYS A 65 -5.10 -10.57 -8.33
N ILE A 66 -5.66 -10.58 -7.13
CA ILE A 66 -6.14 -9.38 -6.42
C ILE A 66 -5.31 -9.06 -5.18
N GLY A 67 -4.40 -9.96 -4.77
CA GLY A 67 -3.55 -9.72 -3.61
C GLY A 67 -2.46 -10.77 -3.41
N LEU A 68 -1.61 -10.50 -2.42
CA LEU A 68 -0.51 -11.37 -2.01
C LEU A 68 -0.33 -11.28 -0.50
N ILE A 69 -0.41 -12.41 0.18
CA ILE A 69 -0.09 -12.51 1.61
C ILE A 69 1.33 -13.05 1.73
N THR A 70 2.18 -12.40 2.53
CA THR A 70 3.56 -12.82 2.75
C THR A 70 3.82 -13.20 4.20
N VAL A 71 4.66 -14.20 4.43
CA VAL A 71 5.13 -14.58 5.77
C VAL A 71 5.75 -13.37 6.48
N LYS A 72 6.50 -12.54 5.75
CA LYS A 72 7.16 -11.35 6.28
C LYS A 72 6.18 -10.32 6.85
N ASP A 73 5.03 -10.12 6.21
CA ASP A 73 4.03 -9.17 6.72
C ASP A 73 3.32 -9.71 7.97
N ILE A 74 3.12 -11.03 8.04
CA ILE A 74 2.59 -11.72 9.23
C ILE A 74 3.58 -11.58 10.40
N GLU A 75 4.87 -11.85 10.17
CA GLU A 75 5.92 -11.68 11.18
C GLU A 75 5.99 -10.25 11.67
N LYS A 76 5.99 -9.25 10.77
CA LYS A 76 5.98 -7.84 11.15
C LYS A 76 4.76 -7.46 11.98
N ALA A 77 3.58 -7.99 11.66
CA ALA A 77 2.38 -7.75 12.44
C ALA A 77 2.48 -8.32 13.87
N GLN A 78 3.12 -9.48 14.04
CA GLN A 78 3.38 -10.07 15.36
C GLN A 78 4.48 -9.33 16.14
N LEU A 79 5.56 -8.91 15.47
CA LEU A 79 6.67 -8.14 16.05
C LEU A 79 6.24 -6.73 16.48
N HIS A 80 5.27 -6.14 15.77
CA HIS A 80 4.79 -4.78 15.98
C HIS A 80 3.27 -4.76 16.15
N PRO A 81 2.72 -5.31 17.25
CA PRO A 81 1.28 -5.39 17.47
C PRO A 81 0.61 -4.02 17.60
N ASN A 82 1.37 -3.02 18.05
CA ASN A 82 0.92 -1.64 18.21
C ASN A 82 1.29 -0.75 17.01
N ALA A 83 1.61 -1.34 15.84
CA ALA A 83 1.91 -0.56 14.64
C ALA A 83 0.72 0.34 14.26
N CYS A 84 1.01 1.60 13.94
CA CYS A 84 -0.01 2.55 13.51
C CYS A 84 -0.49 2.20 12.09
N LYS A 85 -1.66 1.57 12.00
CA LYS A 85 -2.22 1.06 10.75
C LYS A 85 -3.57 1.71 10.39
N ASP A 86 -3.86 1.76 9.11
CA ASP A 86 -5.17 2.15 8.58
C ASP A 86 -6.16 0.97 8.65
N GLN A 87 -7.40 1.20 8.20
CA GLN A 87 -8.45 0.17 8.19
C GLN A 87 -8.17 -0.97 7.21
N LYS A 88 -7.30 -0.76 6.21
CA LYS A 88 -6.84 -1.77 5.25
C LYS A 88 -5.62 -2.56 5.79
N GLY A 89 -5.13 -2.24 6.99
CA GLY A 89 -3.97 -2.90 7.62
C GLY A 89 -2.60 -2.38 7.14
N ARG A 90 -2.56 -1.30 6.35
CA ARG A 90 -1.33 -0.65 5.88
C ARG A 90 -0.78 0.28 6.96
N LEU A 91 0.52 0.55 6.95
CA LEU A 91 1.09 1.56 7.84
C LEU A 91 0.57 2.95 7.47
N ARG A 92 0.20 3.74 8.48
CA ARG A 92 -0.27 5.11 8.24
C ARG A 92 0.87 6.03 7.82
N VAL A 93 0.56 6.95 6.90
CA VAL A 93 1.51 7.94 6.39
C VAL A 93 0.89 9.33 6.42
N ALA A 94 1.66 10.29 6.93
CA ALA A 94 1.36 11.71 6.82
C ALA A 94 2.41 12.40 5.95
N ALA A 95 1.99 13.41 5.20
CA ALA A 95 2.90 14.19 4.36
C ALA A 95 2.61 15.69 4.48
N ALA A 96 3.67 16.49 4.37
CA ALA A 96 3.55 17.94 4.39
C ALA A 96 3.26 18.49 2.99
N THR A 97 2.41 19.50 2.94
CA THR A 97 2.21 20.39 1.80
C THR A 97 2.28 21.84 2.24
N THR A 98 2.24 22.76 1.28
CA THR A 98 2.26 24.20 1.53
C THR A 98 1.00 24.87 0.97
N THR A 99 0.99 26.19 0.90
CA THR A 99 -0.13 26.99 0.36
C THR A 99 0.08 27.33 -1.12
N GLY A 100 -0.95 27.87 -1.77
CA GLY A 100 -0.89 28.29 -3.17
C GLY A 100 -0.94 27.11 -4.15
N ASN A 101 -0.64 27.38 -5.41
CA ASN A 101 -0.85 26.40 -6.49
C ASN A 101 0.10 25.20 -6.40
N ASP A 102 1.35 25.42 -5.99
CA ASP A 102 2.32 24.34 -5.79
C ASP A 102 1.90 23.43 -4.64
N GLY A 103 1.35 24.01 -3.56
CA GLY A 103 0.77 23.27 -2.45
C GLY A 103 -0.45 22.45 -2.85
N PHE A 104 -1.26 22.97 -3.76
CA PHE A 104 -2.42 22.28 -4.31
C PHE A 104 -2.02 21.09 -5.18
N ALA A 105 -1.14 21.27 -6.17
CA ALA A 105 -0.67 20.17 -7.02
C ALA A 105 0.01 19.06 -6.19
N ARG A 106 0.78 19.44 -5.15
CA ARG A 106 1.38 18.47 -4.22
C ARG A 106 0.32 17.72 -3.41
N MET A 107 -0.71 18.41 -2.91
CA MET A 107 -1.81 17.79 -2.19
C MET A 107 -2.51 16.74 -3.07
N GLU A 108 -2.84 17.06 -4.33
CA GLU A 108 -3.50 16.14 -5.25
C GLU A 108 -2.68 14.85 -5.41
N ALA A 109 -1.38 14.99 -5.71
CA ALA A 109 -0.49 13.85 -5.82
C ALA A 109 -0.37 13.01 -4.53
N LEU A 110 -0.45 13.64 -3.36
CA LEU A 110 -0.40 12.94 -2.07
C LEU A 110 -1.72 12.23 -1.73
N ILE A 111 -2.86 12.80 -2.11
CA ILE A 111 -4.17 12.16 -1.98
C ILE A 111 -4.25 10.94 -2.91
N ASP A 112 -3.80 11.09 -4.16
CA ASP A 112 -3.74 9.99 -5.14
C ASP A 112 -2.80 8.87 -4.68
N ALA A 113 -1.72 9.20 -3.97
CA ALA A 113 -0.83 8.25 -3.33
C ALA A 113 -1.40 7.62 -2.03
N GLU A 114 -2.64 7.93 -1.68
CA GLU A 114 -3.36 7.44 -0.50
C GLU A 114 -2.71 7.79 0.85
N ALA A 115 -2.15 9.00 1.00
CA ALA A 115 -1.74 9.49 2.31
C ALA A 115 -2.95 9.62 3.27
N ASP A 116 -2.79 9.24 4.54
CA ASP A 116 -3.87 9.33 5.54
C ASP A 116 -4.15 10.77 6.00
N LEU A 117 -3.09 11.58 6.00
CA LEU A 117 -3.08 12.89 6.63
C LEU A 117 -2.17 13.87 5.90
N LEU A 118 -2.67 15.08 5.65
CA LEU A 118 -1.88 16.19 5.15
C LEU A 118 -1.61 17.21 6.24
N VAL A 119 -0.36 17.64 6.32
CA VAL A 119 0.07 18.76 7.15
C VAL A 119 0.25 19.98 6.25
N VAL A 120 -0.56 21.02 6.43
CA VAL A 120 -0.32 22.32 5.78
C VAL A 120 0.74 23.04 6.61
N ASP A 121 1.97 22.96 6.13
CA ASP A 121 3.16 23.48 6.80
C ASP A 121 3.48 24.90 6.31
N THR A 122 3.41 25.86 7.23
CA THR A 122 3.73 27.26 6.98
C THR A 122 4.34 27.91 8.21
N ALA A 123 5.18 28.93 7.99
CA ALA A 123 5.79 29.70 9.08
C ALA A 123 4.76 30.42 9.97
N HIS A 124 3.62 30.85 9.41
CA HIS A 124 2.54 31.52 10.13
C HIS A 124 1.19 30.95 9.70
N GLY A 125 0.65 30.00 10.48
CA GLY A 125 -0.57 29.25 10.14
C GLY A 125 -1.85 30.09 10.11
N HIS A 126 -1.88 31.21 10.83
CA HIS A 126 -3.01 32.13 10.86
C HIS A 126 -2.97 33.10 9.67
N ASN A 127 -3.15 32.57 8.45
CA ASN A 127 -3.22 33.37 7.24
C ASN A 127 -4.27 32.82 6.25
N ASP A 128 -4.73 33.67 5.33
CA ASP A 128 -5.77 33.34 4.36
C ASP A 128 -5.37 32.20 3.41
N GLY A 129 -4.08 32.09 3.07
CA GLY A 129 -3.54 31.04 2.23
C GLY A 129 -3.70 29.65 2.85
N VAL A 130 -3.48 29.53 4.16
CA VAL A 130 -3.68 28.27 4.91
C VAL A 130 -5.15 27.92 4.97
N LEU A 131 -6.02 28.90 5.28
CA LEU A 131 -7.47 28.69 5.30
C LEU A 131 -7.97 28.22 3.93
N GLU A 132 -7.52 28.85 2.85
CA GLU A 132 -7.91 28.45 1.50
C GLU A 132 -7.36 27.06 1.14
N GLN A 133 -6.12 26.75 1.51
CA GLN A 133 -5.56 25.43 1.25
C GLN A 133 -6.33 24.33 1.98
N VAL A 134 -6.69 24.55 3.25
CA VAL A 134 -7.53 23.60 4.02
C VAL A 134 -8.89 23.41 3.35
N ARG A 135 -9.52 24.49 2.86
CA ARG A 135 -10.79 24.39 2.11
C ARG A 135 -10.62 23.57 0.84
N ARG A 136 -9.55 23.78 0.08
CA ARG A 136 -9.25 23.01 -1.14
C ARG A 136 -9.08 21.52 -0.83
N ILE A 137 -8.30 21.18 0.20
CA ILE A 137 -8.13 19.78 0.63
C ILE A 137 -9.47 19.13 0.93
N LYS A 138 -10.33 19.80 1.71
CA LYS A 138 -11.64 19.26 2.09
C LYS A 138 -12.65 19.19 0.95
N ARG A 139 -12.53 20.04 -0.08
CA ARG A 139 -13.35 19.93 -1.31
C ARG A 139 -12.95 18.71 -2.13
N GLU A 140 -11.66 18.44 -2.25
CA GLU A 140 -11.14 17.33 -3.05
C GLU A 140 -11.37 15.98 -2.38
N SER A 141 -11.08 15.88 -1.08
CA SER A 141 -11.27 14.66 -0.32
C SER A 141 -11.79 14.93 1.08
N ASN A 142 -12.96 14.37 1.37
CA ASN A 142 -13.52 14.34 2.72
C ASN A 142 -12.92 13.23 3.59
N GLN A 143 -12.20 12.28 3.00
CA GLN A 143 -11.62 11.15 3.71
C GLN A 143 -10.29 11.53 4.37
N ILE A 144 -9.47 12.36 3.72
CA ILE A 144 -8.16 12.72 4.21
C ILE A 144 -8.22 13.65 5.43
N GLN A 145 -7.38 13.36 6.43
CA GLN A 145 -7.25 14.20 7.62
C GLN A 145 -6.32 15.38 7.34
N VAL A 146 -6.55 16.50 8.03
CA VAL A 146 -5.79 17.73 7.81
C VAL A 146 -5.31 18.28 9.14
N ILE A 147 -4.00 18.54 9.24
CA ILE A 147 -3.38 19.33 10.30
C ILE A 147 -2.94 20.65 9.66
N ALA A 148 -3.43 21.77 10.17
CA ALA A 148 -2.99 23.10 9.75
C ALA A 148 -2.06 23.69 10.82
N GLY A 149 -0.94 24.28 10.40
CA GLY A 149 0.01 24.88 11.32
C GLY A 149 0.97 25.88 10.66
N ASN A 150 1.80 26.58 11.44
CA ASN A 150 1.86 26.54 12.91
C ASN A 150 1.20 27.77 13.55
N VAL A 151 0.64 27.62 14.76
CA VAL A 151 0.00 28.69 15.54
C VAL A 151 0.63 28.72 16.93
N ALA A 152 0.96 29.91 17.45
CA ALA A 152 1.68 30.08 18.72
C ALA A 152 1.15 31.26 19.56
N THR A 153 -0.09 31.68 19.30
CA THR A 153 -0.74 32.84 19.95
C THR A 153 -1.56 32.44 21.15
#